data_AF-A0A3B0VIT6-F1
#
_entry.id   AF-A0A3B0VIT6-F1
#
_cell.length_a   1.000
_cell.length_b   1.000
_cell.length_c   1.000
_cell.angle_alpha   90.00
_cell.angle_beta   90.00
_cell.angle_gamma   90.00
#
_symmetry.space_group_name_H-M   'P 1'
#
loop_
_entity.id
_entity.type
_entity.pdbx_description
1 polymer ?
#
loop_
_entity_poly.entity_id
_entity_poly.type
_entity_poly.pdbx_seq_one_letter_code
_entity_poly.pdbx_strand_id
1 'polypeptide(L)' 'MLKETLWREIDSLPPSRLKTLLDFARFLQFMEEQKSEVQKVSSRIPGLDADTTWVSDDFDNPLPDSFWFGTSVDHETAS' A
#
# COMPACT_ATOMS: atom_id res chain seq x y z
N MET A 1 0.63 -39.59 -4.38
CA MET A 1 -0.62 -39.64 -3.59
C MET A 1 -1.38 -38.32 -3.60
N LEU A 2 -0.87 -37.20 -3.05
CA LEU A 2 -1.66 -35.95 -2.93
C LEU A 2 -2.20 -35.41 -4.27
N LYS A 3 -1.36 -35.37 -5.32
CA LYS A 3 -1.78 -34.92 -6.66
C LYS A 3 -2.90 -35.80 -7.24
N GLU A 4 -2.81 -37.12 -7.04
CA GLU A 4 -3.80 -38.07 -7.56
C GLU A 4 -5.14 -37.96 -6.83
N THR A 5 -5.13 -37.73 -5.51
CA THR A 5 -6.35 -37.50 -4.72
C THR A 5 -7.02 -36.19 -5.11
N LEU A 6 -6.24 -35.14 -5.37
CA LEU A 6 -6.73 -33.84 -5.82
C LEU A 6 -7.45 -33.93 -7.16
N TRP A 7 -6.91 -34.69 -8.12
CA TRP A 7 -7.54 -34.87 -9.43
C TRP A 7 -8.92 -35.53 -9.32
N ARG A 8 -9.05 -36.56 -8.48
CA ARG A 8 -10.36 -37.21 -8.25
C ARG A 8 -11.38 -36.25 -7.64
N GLU A 9 -10.95 -35.42 -6.70
CA GLU A 9 -11.84 -34.45 -6.05
C GLU A 9 -12.28 -33.35 -7.04
N ILE A 10 -11.35 -32.88 -7.89
CA ILE A 10 -11.62 -31.91 -8.96
C ILE A 10 -12.66 -32.44 -9.96
N ASP A 11 -12.54 -33.71 -10.36
CA ASP A 11 -13.49 -34.34 -11.29
C ASP A 11 -14.91 -34.49 -10.70
N SER A 12 -15.03 -34.55 -9.36
CA SER A 12 -16.32 -34.67 -8.67
C SER A 12 -17.03 -33.34 -8.41
N LEU A 13 -16.36 -32.21 -8.65
CA LEU A 13 -16.84 -30.89 -8.28
C LEU A 13 -17.72 -30.25 -9.37
N PRO A 14 -18.76 -29.49 -8.98
CA PRO A 14 -19.58 -28.74 -9.93
C PRO A 14 -18.82 -27.57 -10.55
N PRO A 15 -19.22 -27.10 -11.76
CA PRO A 15 -18.50 -26.06 -12.50
C PRO A 15 -18.31 -24.74 -11.74
N SER A 16 -19.25 -24.37 -10.87
CA SER A 16 -19.16 -23.17 -10.04
C SER A 16 -17.97 -23.22 -9.08
N ARG A 17 -17.66 -24.41 -8.52
CA ARG A 17 -16.54 -24.60 -7.60
C ARG A 17 -15.20 -24.69 -8.33
N LEU A 18 -15.18 -25.18 -9.58
CA LEU A 18 -13.97 -25.18 -10.41
C LEU A 18 -13.47 -23.75 -10.66
N LYS A 19 -14.38 -22.80 -10.90
CA LYS A 19 -14.01 -21.39 -11.04
C LYS A 19 -13.37 -20.84 -9.76
N THR A 20 -13.96 -21.14 -8.60
CA THR A 20 -13.40 -20.73 -7.30
C THR A 20 -12.01 -21.31 -7.07
N LEU A 21 -11.79 -22.59 -7.41
CA LEU A 21 -10.46 -23.21 -7.31
C LEU A 21 -9.44 -22.56 -8.25
N LEU A 22 -9.85 -22.24 -9.47
CA LEU A 22 -8.99 -21.53 -10.42
C LEU A 22 -8.60 -20.14 -9.90
N ASP A 23 -9.58 -19.40 -9.39
CA ASP A 23 -9.37 -18.07 -8.80
C ASP A 23 -8.44 -18.17 -7.57
N PHE A 24 -8.59 -19.20 -6.74
CA PHE A 24 -7.71 -19.45 -5.60
C PHE A 24 -6.28 -19.83 -6.02
N ALA A 25 -6.12 -20.68 -7.04
CA ALA A 25 -4.80 -21.04 -7.56
C ALA A 25 -4.05 -19.81 -8.10
N ARG A 26 -4.75 -18.92 -8.81
CA ARG A 26 -4.20 -17.63 -9.27
C ARG A 26 -3.81 -16.73 -8.10
N PHE A 27 -4.64 -16.68 -7.06
CA PHE A 27 -4.31 -15.94 -5.84
C PHE A 27 -3.02 -16.47 -5.17
N LEU A 28 -2.84 -17.79 -5.07
CA LEU A 28 -1.62 -18.36 -4.50
C LEU A 28 -0.37 -18.01 -5.33
N GLN A 29 -0.47 -18.02 -6.66
CA GLN A 29 0.63 -17.60 -7.54
C GLN A 29 1.01 -16.13 -7.31
N PHE A 30 0.01 -15.25 -7.28
CA PHE A 30 0.20 -13.84 -6.99
C PHE A 30 0.88 -13.63 -5.62
N MET A 31 0.47 -14.36 -4.59
CA MET A 31 1.08 -14.26 -3.25
C MET A 31 2.55 -14.68 -3.21
N GLU A 32 2.94 -15.70 -3.97
CA GLU A 32 4.34 -16.13 -4.08
C GLU A 32 5.20 -15.09 -4.82
N GLU A 33 4.64 -14.44 -5.85
CA GLU A 33 5.29 -13.32 -6.55
C GLU A 33 5.49 -12.11 -5.61
N GLN A 34 4.46 -11.76 -4.82
CA GLN A 34 4.52 -10.67 -3.84
C GLN A 34 5.56 -10.94 -2.73
N LYS A 35 5.67 -12.18 -2.23
CA LYS A 35 6.70 -12.54 -1.24
C LYS A 35 8.13 -12.33 -1.76
N SER A 36 8.33 -12.50 -3.07
CA SER A 36 9.64 -12.32 -3.71
C SER A 36 10.01 -10.85 -3.84
N GLU A 37 9.02 -9.96 -3.98
CA GLU A 37 9.22 -8.51 -4.05
C GLU A 37 9.41 -7.87 -2.67
N VAL A 38 8.67 -8.34 -1.65
CA VAL A 38 8.82 -7.88 -0.25
C VAL A 38 10.19 -8.26 0.34
N GLN A 39 10.78 -9.39 -0.06
CA GLN A 39 12.15 -9.75 0.34
C GLN A 39 13.24 -8.89 -0.33
N LYS A 40 12.89 -8.15 -1.38
CA LYS A 40 13.78 -7.20 -2.05
C LYS A 40 13.67 -5.78 -1.47
N VAL A 41 12.75 -5.55 -0.53
CA VAL A 41 12.69 -4.30 0.23
C VAL A 41 13.92 -4.29 1.14
N SER A 42 14.90 -3.47 0.75
CA SER A 42 16.05 -3.09 1.56
C SER A 42 15.66 -3.07 3.04
N SER A 43 16.37 -3.86 3.87
CA SER A 43 16.27 -3.73 5.32
C SER A 43 16.36 -2.24 5.66
N ARG A 44 15.45 -1.73 6.48
CA ARG A 44 15.56 -0.35 6.96
C ARG A 44 16.87 -0.25 7.71
N ILE A 45 17.76 0.61 7.24
CA ILE A 45 19.03 0.91 7.91
C ILE A 45 18.77 2.18 8.74
N PRO A 46 18.76 2.11 10.08
CA PRO A 46 18.61 3.30 10.91
C PRO A 46 19.71 4.31 10.57
N GLY A 47 19.33 5.56 10.29
CA GLY A 47 20.29 6.64 10.00
C GLY A 47 21.00 6.56 8.65
N LEU A 48 20.49 5.78 7.68
CA LEU A 48 21.07 5.70 6.32
C LEU A 48 21.24 7.08 5.65
N ASP A 49 20.32 7.98 5.97
CA ASP A 49 20.23 9.36 5.47
C ASP A 49 20.31 10.37 6.63
N ALA A 50 21.00 10.00 7.72
CA ALA A 50 21.34 10.95 8.76
C ALA A 50 22.16 12.09 8.14
N ASP A 51 21.84 13.34 8.52
CA ASP A 51 22.50 14.57 8.06
C ASP A 51 22.34 14.93 6.57
N THR A 52 21.61 14.13 5.78
CA THR A 52 21.26 14.48 4.38
C THR A 52 19.89 15.14 4.26
N THR A 53 19.09 15.10 5.31
CA THR A 53 17.77 15.72 5.37
C THR A 53 17.90 17.15 5.86
N TRP A 54 17.61 18.13 5.00
CA TRP A 54 17.46 19.53 5.40
C TRP A 54 16.03 19.75 5.90
N VAL A 55 15.89 20.16 7.16
CA VAL A 55 14.63 20.62 7.74
C VAL A 55 14.78 22.11 8.01
N SER A 56 13.80 22.90 7.60
CA SER A 56 13.78 24.33 7.88
C SER A 56 13.71 24.58 9.39
N ASP A 57 14.36 25.63 9.89
CA ASP A 57 14.40 25.99 11.31
C ASP A 57 13.01 26.28 11.90
N ASP A 58 12.02 26.58 11.04
CA ASP A 58 10.64 26.90 11.40
C ASP A 58 9.65 25.74 11.22
N PHE A 59 10.12 24.52 10.89
CA PHE A 59 9.23 23.40 10.62
C PHE A 59 8.30 23.05 11.79
N ASP A 60 8.81 23.14 13.02
CA ASP A 60 8.05 22.88 14.25
C ASP A 60 7.18 24.06 14.70
N ASN A 61 7.28 25.22 14.03
CA ASN A 61 6.46 26.37 14.38
C ASN A 61 4.98 26.11 14.01
N PRO A 62 4.03 26.54 14.85
CA PRO A 62 2.63 26.44 14.50
C PRO A 62 2.35 27.26 13.24
N LEU A 63 1.65 26.64 12.28
CA LEU A 63 1.20 27.34 11.08
C LEU A 63 0.24 28.48 11.47
N PRO A 64 0.35 29.66 10.82
CA PRO A 64 -0.49 30.79 11.15
C PRO A 64 -1.96 30.51 10.82
N ASP A 65 -2.88 31.16 11.53
CA ASP A 65 -4.33 31.02 11.31
C ASP A 65 -4.73 31.32 9.85
N SER A 66 -4.03 32.23 9.18
CA SER A 66 -4.24 32.53 7.75
C SER A 66 -3.96 31.34 6.82
N PHE A 67 -3.10 30.40 7.23
CA PHE A 67 -2.88 29.15 6.49
C PHE A 67 -4.12 28.25 6.56
N TRP A 68 -4.79 28.22 7.71
CA TRP A 68 -5.97 27.36 7.94
C TRP A 68 -7.28 27.99 7.47
N PHE A 69 -7.47 29.29 7.72
CA PHE A 69 -8.72 30.01 7.50
C PHE A 69 -8.67 30.95 6.29
N GLY A 70 -7.51 31.08 5.64
CA GLY A 70 -7.28 32.07 4.58
C GLY A 70 -7.07 33.48 5.16
N THR A 71 -6.44 34.37 4.39
CA THR A 71 -6.50 35.79 4.70
C THR A 71 -7.90 36.28 4.42
N SER A 72 -8.69 36.59 5.45
CA SER A 72 -9.86 37.44 5.32
C SER A 72 -9.40 38.85 4.96
N VAL A 73 -9.06 39.04 3.69
CA VAL A 73 -9.02 40.36 3.08
C VAL A 73 -10.49 40.73 2.89
N ASP A 74 -11.06 41.37 3.90
CA ASP A 74 -12.36 42.00 3.80
C ASP A 74 -12.21 43.09 2.73
N HIS A 75 -12.68 42.79 1.51
CA HIS A 75 -12.84 43.77 0.44
C HIS A 75 -14.02 44.71 0.78
N GLU A 76 -13.92 45.46 1.88
CA GLU A 76 -14.83 46.54 2.23
C GLU A 76 -14.07 47.84 2.49
N THR A 77 -13.27 48.28 1.51
CA THR A 77 -13.08 49.72 1.26
C THR A 77 -12.85 49.94 -0.22
N ALA A 78 -13.93 49.91 -0.99
CA ALA A 78 -14.04 50.70 -2.21
C ALA A 78 -15.15 51.73 -1.96
N SER A 79 -14.75 52.91 -1.51
CA SER A 79 -15.50 54.16 -1.62
C SER A 79 -14.65 55.17 -2.37
#